data_AF-A0A6P1TML3-F1
#
_entry.id   AF-A0A6P1TML3-F1
#
_cell.length_a   1.000
_cell.length_b   1.000
_cell.length_c   1.000
_cell.angle_alpha   90.00
_cell.angle_beta   90.00
_cell.angle_gamma   90.00
#
_symmetry.space_group_name_H-M   'P 1'
#
loop_
_entity.id
_entity.type
_entity.pdbx_description
1 polymer ?
#
loop_
_entity_poly.entity_id
_entity_poly.type
_entity_poly.pdbx_seq_one_letter_code
_entity_poly.pdbx_strand_id
1 'polypeptide(L)'
;MLHVINSKMMINLIYQKREDLKDGDNIIKTRLASGKMSDICIYNSGSMFSALNPTEYFTDISGDEAVSRLDDTYKSTVTVNGGVYGVPFSSAQAGAILYYKPDYEELDLNVPKTWDEFLANCDTLQKAGKTALIGTFGDSWTSQLIFLGDNFNILAAEPDFPAEFEAGEAKYATTKAGLESFQKMADVQKYYNEDYLAATYDDGVDMLANGEGSQWVMLTQSLSSMYTLYPDKVKDIGVFAIPGDDANNNGLTVWMPTSLYVNNSSKNKDAALAFINFYTTDEALDAYTSAVLPDGPYLIKGYNLPDNAYDAVKTDMQAYFDKGNTQVALEFLTSVKGANCPAIAGDEFRHHSFINRRTSKL
;
A
#
# COMPACT_ATOMS: atom_id res chain seq x y z
N MET A 1 -29.03 -7.95 4.41
CA MET A 1 -30.00 -7.48 3.41
C MET A 1 -29.92 -5.95 3.43
N LEU A 2 -29.10 -5.35 2.57
CA LEU A 2 -29.03 -3.88 2.44
C LEU A 2 -30.18 -3.43 1.53
N HIS A 3 -30.96 -2.45 1.97
CA HIS A 3 -31.95 -1.79 1.13
C HIS A 3 -31.31 -0.54 0.54
N VAL A 4 -30.92 -0.58 -0.74
CA VAL A 4 -30.46 0.60 -1.47
C VAL A 4 -31.70 1.37 -1.95
N ILE A 5 -31.93 2.57 -1.40
CA ILE A 5 -33.09 3.40 -1.72
C ILE A 5 -32.74 4.32 -2.89
N ASN A 6 -32.82 3.79 -4.11
CA ASN A 6 -33.44 4.51 -5.21
C ASN A 6 -33.92 3.53 -6.28
N SER A 7 -35.23 3.25 -6.25
CA SER A 7 -36.00 2.37 -7.15
C SER A 7 -35.72 0.85 -7.13
N LYS A 8 -36.58 0.12 -6.40
CA LYS A 8 -37.07 -1.25 -6.70
C LYS A 8 -36.07 -2.40 -6.94
N MET A 9 -34.82 -2.34 -6.53
CA MET A 9 -33.92 -3.50 -6.61
C MET A 9 -33.55 -4.02 -5.22
N MET A 10 -34.09 -5.19 -4.85
CA MET A 10 -33.61 -5.94 -3.69
C MET A 10 -32.39 -6.76 -4.09
N ILE A 11 -31.22 -6.33 -3.63
CA ILE A 11 -29.95 -7.03 -3.87
C ILE A 11 -29.70 -7.98 -2.70
N ASN A 12 -29.58 -9.28 -3.00
CA ASN A 12 -29.17 -10.28 -2.02
C ASN A 12 -27.69 -10.64 -2.23
N LEU A 13 -26.86 -10.31 -1.24
CA LEU A 13 -25.43 -10.60 -1.28
C LEU A 13 -25.16 -11.99 -0.72
N ILE A 14 -24.57 -12.85 -1.55
CA ILE A 14 -24.06 -14.17 -1.13
C ILE A 14 -22.54 -14.10 -1.27
N TYR A 15 -21.84 -14.09 -0.13
CA TYR A 15 -20.38 -14.04 -0.13
C TYR A 15 -19.79 -15.47 -0.19
N GLN A 16 -18.67 -15.60 -0.91
CA GLN A 16 -17.87 -16.81 -0.91
C GLN A 16 -16.47 -16.45 -0.42
N LYS A 17 -16.10 -16.93 0.76
CA LYS A 17 -14.72 -16.82 1.24
C LYS A 17 -13.85 -17.76 0.40
N ARG A 18 -12.72 -17.25 -0.09
CA ARG A 18 -11.67 -18.07 -0.71
C ARG A 18 -10.62 -18.38 0.35
N GLU A 19 -10.25 -19.65 0.49
CA GLU A 19 -9.10 -20.05 1.31
C GLU A 19 -7.83 -19.98 0.46
N ASP A 20 -6.75 -19.48 1.06
CA ASP A 20 -5.38 -19.39 0.56
C ASP A 20 -5.06 -18.31 -0.52
N LEU A 21 -4.13 -17.40 -0.19
CA LEU A 21 -3.64 -16.35 -1.09
C LEU A 21 -2.74 -16.92 -2.21
N LYS A 22 -2.08 -18.06 -1.97
CA LYS A 22 -1.13 -18.66 -2.93
C LYS A 22 -1.82 -19.30 -4.15
N ASP A 23 -3.04 -19.83 -3.98
CA ASP A 23 -3.84 -20.41 -5.06
C ASP A 23 -4.97 -19.49 -5.55
N GLY A 24 -5.15 -18.33 -4.91
CA GLY A 24 -6.22 -17.38 -5.21
C GLY A 24 -6.26 -16.94 -6.67
N ASP A 25 -5.11 -16.61 -7.25
CA ASP A 25 -4.99 -16.17 -8.66
C ASP A 25 -5.39 -17.28 -9.64
N ASN A 26 -4.94 -18.51 -9.37
CA ASN A 26 -5.25 -19.67 -10.20
C ASN A 26 -6.73 -20.02 -10.13
N ILE A 27 -7.35 -19.87 -8.95
CA ILE A 27 -8.79 -20.06 -8.76
C ILE A 27 -9.56 -19.01 -9.56
N ILE A 28 -9.15 -17.74 -9.53
CA ILE A 28 -9.80 -16.67 -10.32
C ILE A 28 -9.72 -17.00 -11.80
N LYS A 29 -8.52 -17.25 -12.33
CA LYS A 29 -8.31 -17.61 -13.74
C LYS A 29 -9.14 -18.83 -14.16
N THR A 30 -9.18 -19.86 -13.32
CA THR A 30 -9.98 -21.08 -13.57
C THR A 30 -11.48 -20.79 -13.60
N ARG A 31 -11.99 -19.97 -12.67
CA ARG A 31 -13.42 -19.59 -12.63
C ARG A 31 -13.81 -18.72 -13.81
N LEU A 32 -12.95 -17.81 -14.24
CA LEU A 32 -13.12 -17.02 -15.46
C LEU A 32 -13.21 -17.94 -16.69
N ALA A 33 -12.20 -18.77 -16.90
CA ALA A 33 -12.12 -19.67 -18.05
C ALA A 33 -13.26 -20.71 -18.10
N SER A 34 -13.74 -21.18 -16.94
CA SER A 34 -14.84 -22.14 -16.87
C SER A 34 -16.24 -21.51 -16.91
N GLY A 35 -16.35 -20.17 -16.95
CA GLY A 35 -17.63 -19.46 -16.90
C GLY A 35 -18.36 -19.58 -15.56
N LYS A 36 -17.63 -19.90 -14.47
CA LYS A 36 -18.17 -20.12 -13.11
C LYS A 36 -17.82 -18.98 -12.15
N MET A 37 -17.46 -17.82 -12.69
CA MET A 37 -17.16 -16.64 -11.87
C MET A 37 -18.44 -16.07 -11.23
N SER A 38 -18.30 -15.53 -10.03
CA SER A 38 -19.36 -14.80 -9.31
C SER A 38 -19.80 -13.54 -10.07
N ASP A 39 -20.95 -12.98 -9.70
CA ASP A 39 -21.47 -11.75 -10.33
C ASP A 39 -20.53 -10.56 -10.14
N ILE A 40 -19.97 -10.44 -8.93
CA ILE A 40 -18.91 -9.49 -8.57
C ILE A 40 -17.70 -10.29 -8.10
N CYS A 41 -16.53 -9.89 -8.56
CA CYS A 41 -15.24 -10.44 -8.17
C CYS A 41 -14.45 -9.40 -7.39
N ILE A 42 -13.98 -9.74 -6.19
CA ILE A 42 -12.96 -8.97 -5.46
C ILE A 42 -11.60 -9.50 -5.88
N TYR A 43 -10.75 -8.64 -6.44
CA TYR A 43 -9.41 -9.01 -6.89
C TYR A 43 -8.45 -7.82 -6.84
N ASN A 44 -7.14 -8.09 -6.94
CA ASN A 44 -6.11 -7.06 -7.00
C ASN A 44 -6.31 -6.15 -8.22
N SER A 45 -5.92 -4.88 -8.11
CA SER A 45 -5.79 -3.96 -9.24
C SER A 45 -4.39 -4.02 -9.86
N GLY A 46 -4.12 -3.15 -10.85
CA GLY A 46 -2.81 -3.01 -11.50
C GLY A 46 -2.44 -4.21 -12.37
N SER A 47 -1.14 -4.51 -12.45
CA SER A 47 -0.57 -5.57 -13.28
C SER A 47 -1.27 -6.93 -13.14
N MET A 48 -1.66 -7.31 -11.92
CA MET A 48 -2.36 -8.57 -11.67
C MET A 48 -3.75 -8.60 -12.32
N PHE A 49 -4.48 -7.50 -12.28
CA PHE A 49 -5.76 -7.34 -12.96
C PHE A 49 -5.59 -7.38 -14.47
N SER A 50 -4.64 -6.60 -15.01
CA SER A 50 -4.35 -6.52 -16.43
C SER A 50 -4.04 -7.90 -17.04
N ALA A 51 -3.42 -8.79 -16.27
CA ALA A 51 -3.11 -10.16 -16.67
C ALA A 51 -4.33 -11.10 -16.76
N LEU A 52 -5.53 -10.66 -16.37
CA LEU A 52 -6.76 -11.48 -16.41
C LEU A 52 -7.57 -11.34 -17.71
N ASN A 53 -7.03 -10.70 -18.76
CA ASN A 53 -7.79 -10.32 -19.96
C ASN A 53 -9.09 -9.54 -19.66
N PRO A 54 -9.03 -8.35 -19.03
CA PRO A 54 -10.23 -7.69 -18.54
C PRO A 54 -11.31 -7.40 -19.58
N THR A 55 -10.91 -7.09 -20.81
CA THR A 55 -11.81 -6.79 -21.93
C THR A 55 -12.72 -7.96 -22.29
N GLU A 56 -12.31 -9.20 -21.99
CA GLU A 56 -13.14 -10.39 -22.20
C GLU A 56 -14.05 -10.66 -20.99
N TYR A 57 -13.49 -10.60 -19.79
CA TYR A 57 -14.10 -11.18 -18.59
C TYR A 57 -14.85 -10.20 -17.69
N PHE A 58 -14.57 -8.89 -17.76
CA PHE A 58 -15.17 -7.89 -16.89
C PHE A 58 -15.96 -6.85 -17.68
N THR A 59 -16.98 -6.29 -17.03
CA THR A 59 -17.83 -5.26 -17.63
C THR A 59 -17.08 -3.94 -17.63
N ASP A 60 -17.00 -3.29 -18.80
CA ASP A 60 -16.52 -1.92 -18.92
C ASP A 60 -17.55 -0.96 -18.29
N ILE A 61 -17.13 -0.26 -17.24
CA ILE A 61 -17.93 0.69 -16.47
C ILE A 61 -17.57 2.13 -16.80
N SER A 62 -16.83 2.41 -17.88
CA SER A 62 -16.37 3.77 -18.22
C SER A 62 -17.47 4.83 -18.29
N GLY A 63 -18.71 4.42 -18.57
CA GLY A 63 -19.89 5.30 -18.60
C GLY A 63 -20.66 5.43 -17.29
N ASP A 64 -20.29 4.71 -16.22
CA ASP A 64 -20.95 4.78 -14.92
C ASP A 64 -20.56 6.04 -14.13
N GLU A 65 -21.50 6.54 -13.32
CA GLU A 65 -21.29 7.71 -12.46
C GLU A 65 -20.15 7.52 -11.47
N ALA A 66 -19.96 6.29 -10.97
CA ALA A 66 -18.87 5.93 -10.07
C ALA A 66 -17.48 6.29 -10.63
N VAL A 67 -17.29 6.20 -11.95
CA VAL A 67 -15.98 6.47 -12.60
C VAL A 67 -15.55 7.92 -12.45
N SER A 68 -16.50 8.86 -12.40
CA SER A 68 -16.20 10.29 -12.21
C SER A 68 -15.62 10.61 -10.84
N ARG A 69 -15.90 9.74 -9.86
CA ARG A 69 -15.42 9.87 -8.48
C ARG A 69 -14.13 9.11 -8.22
N LEU A 70 -13.60 8.34 -9.17
CA LEU A 70 -12.34 7.61 -8.93
C LEU A 70 -11.16 8.57 -8.88
N ASP A 71 -10.28 8.36 -7.91
CA ASP A 71 -8.93 8.94 -7.95
C ASP A 71 -8.22 8.58 -9.27
N ASP A 72 -7.46 9.49 -9.85
CA ASP A 72 -6.87 9.29 -11.18
C ASP A 72 -5.75 8.25 -11.15
N THR A 73 -4.97 8.21 -10.07
CA THR A 73 -3.92 7.20 -9.86
C THR A 73 -4.55 5.83 -9.74
N TYR A 74 -5.60 5.69 -8.91
CA TYR A 74 -6.38 4.45 -8.81
C TYR A 74 -6.97 4.02 -10.15
N LYS A 75 -7.65 4.94 -10.83
CA LYS A 75 -8.34 4.68 -12.11
C LYS A 75 -7.37 4.10 -13.13
N SER A 76 -6.13 4.57 -13.17
CA SER A 76 -5.09 4.02 -14.06
C SER A 76 -4.85 2.52 -13.82
N THR A 77 -4.91 2.06 -12.57
CA THR A 77 -4.66 0.65 -12.20
C THR A 77 -5.82 -0.30 -12.54
N VAL A 78 -6.99 0.24 -12.86
CA VAL A 78 -8.17 -0.54 -13.29
C VAL A 78 -8.58 -0.23 -14.73
N THR A 79 -7.73 0.49 -15.46
CA THR A 79 -7.94 0.84 -16.88
C THR A 79 -7.14 -0.09 -17.78
N VAL A 80 -7.80 -0.75 -18.73
CA VAL A 80 -7.17 -1.61 -19.73
C VAL A 80 -7.75 -1.32 -21.11
N ASN A 81 -6.89 -1.04 -22.09
CA ASN A 81 -7.28 -0.70 -23.46
C ASN A 81 -8.31 0.43 -23.55
N GLY A 82 -8.21 1.41 -22.65
CA GLY A 82 -9.11 2.58 -22.57
C GLY A 82 -10.42 2.35 -21.83
N GLY A 83 -10.77 1.11 -21.46
CA GLY A 83 -11.93 0.81 -20.62
C GLY A 83 -11.57 0.80 -19.13
N VAL A 84 -12.50 1.23 -18.27
CA VAL A 84 -12.39 1.22 -16.79
C VAL A 84 -13.25 0.07 -16.28
N TYR A 85 -12.74 -0.75 -15.37
CA TYR A 85 -13.43 -2.01 -15.01
C TYR A 85 -13.74 -2.20 -13.53
N GLY A 86 -13.20 -1.37 -12.64
CA GLY A 86 -13.26 -1.60 -11.20
C GLY A 86 -13.52 -0.34 -10.37
N VAL A 87 -14.09 -0.56 -9.20
CA VAL A 87 -14.20 0.44 -8.12
C VAL A 87 -13.48 -0.08 -6.87
N PRO A 88 -12.89 0.79 -6.02
CA PRO A 88 -12.07 0.34 -4.90
C PRO A 88 -12.96 -0.33 -3.84
N PHE A 89 -12.52 -1.47 -3.31
CA PHE A 89 -13.21 -2.19 -2.24
C PHE A 89 -12.80 -1.71 -0.84
N SER A 90 -11.66 -1.06 -0.68
CA SER A 90 -11.18 -0.57 0.61
C SER A 90 -10.40 0.73 0.45
N SER A 91 -9.95 1.30 1.57
CA SER A 91 -8.90 2.31 1.58
C SER A 91 -7.62 1.80 0.91
N ALA A 92 -6.84 2.73 0.38
CA ALA A 92 -5.46 2.47 0.02
C ALA A 92 -4.60 2.22 1.27
N GLN A 93 -3.40 1.71 1.06
CA GLN A 93 -2.35 1.67 2.07
C GLN A 93 -1.11 2.40 1.54
N ALA A 94 -0.16 2.74 2.41
CA ALA A 94 1.13 3.24 1.95
C ALA A 94 2.28 2.47 2.61
N GLY A 95 3.38 2.33 1.88
CA GLY A 95 4.68 1.98 2.46
C GLY A 95 5.32 3.25 2.95
N ALA A 96 5.39 3.39 4.27
CA ALA A 96 5.72 4.65 4.92
C ALA A 96 6.52 4.40 6.20
N ILE A 97 6.94 5.48 6.84
CA ILE A 97 7.52 5.43 8.18
C ILE A 97 6.41 5.81 9.16
N LEU A 98 6.01 4.85 9.98
CA LEU A 98 5.17 5.10 11.15
C LEU A 98 6.09 5.55 12.29
N TYR A 99 5.70 6.55 13.06
CA TYR A 99 6.53 7.05 14.17
C TYR A 99 5.72 7.33 15.43
N TYR A 100 6.36 7.14 16.57
CA TYR A 100 5.81 7.44 17.88
C TYR A 100 5.93 8.94 18.16
N LYS A 101 4.80 9.66 18.09
CA LYS A 101 4.75 11.12 18.26
C LYS A 101 5.35 11.59 19.59
N PRO A 102 5.14 10.93 20.74
CA PRO A 102 5.70 11.39 22.01
C PRO A 102 7.24 11.46 22.02
N ASP A 103 7.93 10.57 21.31
CA ASP A 103 9.39 10.64 21.20
C ASP A 103 9.85 11.84 20.38
N TYR A 104 9.12 12.14 19.30
CA TYR A 104 9.38 13.33 18.48
C TYR A 104 9.10 14.62 19.26
N GLU A 105 8.03 14.66 20.05
CA GLU A 105 7.69 15.80 20.90
C GLU A 105 8.70 15.99 22.05
N GLU A 106 9.11 14.91 22.72
CA GLU A 106 10.09 14.94 23.82
C GLU A 106 11.44 15.50 23.38
N LEU A 107 11.86 15.18 22.15
CA LEU A 107 13.18 15.51 21.61
C LEU A 107 13.16 16.69 20.62
N ASP A 108 12.01 17.37 20.46
CA ASP A 108 11.82 18.50 19.53
C ASP A 108 12.21 18.14 18.07
N LEU A 109 11.85 16.92 17.65
CA LEU A 109 12.11 16.42 16.31
C LEU A 109 11.00 16.85 15.35
N ASN A 110 11.39 17.20 14.13
CA ASN A 110 10.46 17.47 13.05
C ASN A 110 10.31 16.24 12.15
N VAL A 111 9.15 16.11 11.50
CA VAL A 111 8.95 15.12 10.43
C VAL A 111 9.92 15.42 9.28
N PRO A 112 10.85 14.51 8.95
CA PRO A 112 11.90 14.77 7.99
C PRO A 112 11.34 14.81 6.55
N LYS A 113 11.90 15.68 5.72
CA LYS A 113 11.58 15.79 4.29
C LYS A 113 12.71 15.30 3.41
N THR A 114 13.92 15.18 3.95
CA THR A 114 15.06 14.57 3.25
C THR A 114 15.58 13.32 3.97
N TRP A 115 16.29 12.46 3.23
CA TRP A 115 16.92 11.26 3.78
C TRP A 115 17.95 11.60 4.86
N ASP A 116 18.77 12.64 4.64
CA ASP A 116 19.73 13.12 5.63
C ASP A 116 19.06 13.62 6.92
N GLU A 117 17.93 14.32 6.82
CA GLU A 117 17.13 14.71 8.00
C GLU A 117 16.59 13.50 8.75
N PHE A 118 16.13 12.47 8.03
CA PHE A 118 15.68 11.23 8.65
C PHE A 118 16.81 10.50 9.39
N LEU A 119 18.00 10.40 8.79
CA LEU A 119 19.17 9.83 9.46
C LEU A 119 19.59 10.66 10.69
N ALA A 120 19.47 11.99 10.63
CA ALA A 120 19.75 12.88 11.76
C ALA A 120 18.75 12.69 12.92
N ASN A 121 17.47 12.47 12.61
CA ASN A 121 16.47 12.09 13.63
C ASN A 121 16.85 10.75 14.27
N CYS A 122 17.21 9.74 13.47
CA CYS A 122 17.66 8.45 13.96
C CYS A 122 18.89 8.56 14.90
N ASP A 123 19.90 9.35 14.53
CA ASP A 123 21.07 9.61 15.37
C ASP A 123 20.68 10.31 16.70
N THR A 124 19.69 11.20 16.68
CA THR A 124 19.22 11.91 17.89
C THR A 124 18.49 10.96 18.83
N LEU A 125 17.62 10.10 18.29
CA LEU A 125 16.90 9.07 19.05
C LEU A 125 17.87 8.10 19.74
N GLN A 126 18.91 7.63 19.03
CA GLN A 126 19.93 6.77 19.63
C GLN A 126 20.72 7.46 20.75
N LYS A 127 21.11 8.74 20.56
CA LYS A 127 21.81 9.50 21.60
C LYS A 127 20.97 9.70 22.86
N ALA A 128 19.64 9.73 22.72
CA ALA A 128 18.69 9.75 23.82
C ALA A 128 18.47 8.36 24.47
N GLY A 129 19.12 7.31 23.98
CA GLY A 129 18.97 5.94 24.49
C GLY A 129 17.70 5.23 24.02
N LYS A 130 17.04 5.73 22.97
CA LYS A 130 15.85 5.13 22.37
C LYS A 130 16.21 4.24 21.19
N THR A 131 15.41 3.21 20.93
CA THR A 131 15.49 2.42 19.69
C THR A 131 14.99 3.28 18.53
N ALA A 132 15.90 3.73 17.67
CA ALA A 132 15.58 4.69 16.61
C ALA A 132 14.69 4.11 15.51
N LEU A 133 14.89 2.84 15.14
CA LEU A 133 14.13 2.16 14.10
C LEU A 133 13.77 0.74 14.54
N ILE A 134 12.53 0.33 14.30
CA ILE A 134 12.05 -1.03 14.52
C ILE A 134 12.30 -1.84 13.25
N GLY A 135 12.90 -3.00 13.39
CA GLY A 135 13.08 -4.00 12.34
C GLY A 135 12.47 -5.32 12.78
N THR A 136 11.75 -5.97 11.87
CA THR A 136 10.88 -7.13 12.15
C THR A 136 11.17 -8.30 11.22
N PHE A 137 12.45 -8.52 10.90
CA PHE A 137 12.88 -9.37 9.80
C PHE A 137 12.80 -10.88 10.10
N GLY A 138 12.30 -11.25 11.28
CA GLY A 138 11.80 -12.60 11.54
C GLY A 138 10.70 -12.96 10.54
N ASP A 139 9.87 -11.99 10.16
CA ASP A 139 8.96 -12.07 9.03
C ASP A 139 9.60 -11.44 7.78
N SER A 140 10.07 -12.29 6.86
CA SER A 140 10.88 -11.87 5.71
C SER A 140 10.22 -10.87 4.76
N TRP A 141 8.90 -10.75 4.77
CA TRP A 141 8.20 -9.74 3.96
C TRP A 141 8.46 -8.32 4.46
N THR A 142 8.66 -8.13 5.77
CA THR A 142 8.85 -6.82 6.40
C THR A 142 10.18 -6.16 6.06
N SER A 143 11.22 -6.94 5.74
CA SER A 143 12.56 -6.45 5.44
C SER A 143 12.67 -5.69 4.12
N GLN A 144 11.63 -5.77 3.28
CA GLN A 144 11.60 -5.20 1.96
C GLN A 144 10.98 -3.79 1.93
N LEU A 145 10.35 -3.36 3.03
CA LEU A 145 9.47 -2.19 2.99
C LEU A 145 10.19 -0.86 2.80
N ILE A 146 11.48 -0.78 3.11
CA ILE A 146 12.29 0.40 2.78
C ILE A 146 12.36 0.56 1.27
N PHE A 147 12.87 -0.42 0.53
CA PHE A 147 13.03 -0.26 -0.92
C PHE A 147 11.68 -0.24 -1.64
N LEU A 148 10.68 -1.01 -1.17
CA LEU A 148 9.35 -1.02 -1.78
C LEU A 148 8.62 0.31 -1.54
N GLY A 149 8.68 0.85 -0.32
CA GLY A 149 8.06 2.13 0.04
C GLY A 149 8.76 3.35 -0.58
N ASP A 150 9.96 3.16 -1.12
CA ASP A 150 10.78 4.22 -1.72
C ASP A 150 10.52 4.41 -3.23
N ASN A 151 9.58 3.64 -3.82
CA ASN A 151 9.28 3.71 -5.25
C ASN A 151 8.86 5.11 -5.74
N PHE A 152 8.24 5.93 -4.88
CA PHE A 152 7.97 7.33 -5.18
C PHE A 152 9.25 8.07 -5.59
N ASN A 153 10.34 7.90 -4.83
CA ASN A 153 11.61 8.57 -5.09
C ASN A 153 12.29 8.00 -6.35
N ILE A 154 12.14 6.71 -6.62
CA ILE A 154 12.59 6.11 -7.88
C ILE A 154 11.88 6.75 -9.06
N LEU A 155 10.54 6.82 -9.04
CA LEU A 155 9.76 7.38 -10.15
C LEU A 155 9.92 8.90 -10.29
N ALA A 156 10.23 9.59 -9.20
CA ALA A 156 10.57 11.01 -9.24
C ALA A 156 11.87 11.27 -10.02
N ALA A 157 12.85 10.37 -9.92
CA ALA A 157 14.14 10.48 -10.60
C ALA A 157 14.16 9.80 -11.98
N GLU A 158 13.49 8.66 -12.10
CA GLU A 158 13.51 7.74 -13.24
C GLU A 158 12.07 7.30 -13.60
N PRO A 159 11.24 8.17 -14.21
CA PRO A 159 9.82 7.91 -14.44
C PRO A 159 9.53 6.67 -15.31
N ASP A 160 10.44 6.34 -16.23
CA ASP A 160 10.31 5.22 -17.16
C ASP A 160 10.78 3.89 -16.54
N PHE A 161 11.28 3.90 -15.29
CA PHE A 161 11.83 2.71 -14.63
C PHE A 161 10.91 1.48 -14.67
N PRO A 162 9.58 1.55 -14.44
CA PRO A 162 8.72 0.37 -14.50
C PRO A 162 8.68 -0.27 -15.89
N ALA A 163 8.61 0.55 -16.95
CA ALA A 163 8.55 0.06 -18.33
C ALA A 163 9.88 -0.55 -18.76
N GLU A 164 10.99 0.10 -18.43
CA GLU A 164 12.34 -0.40 -18.70
C GLU A 164 12.65 -1.65 -17.86
N PHE A 165 12.18 -1.71 -16.61
CA PHE A 165 12.33 -2.88 -15.73
C PHE A 165 11.53 -4.09 -16.26
N GLU A 166 10.29 -3.87 -16.70
CA GLU A 166 9.48 -4.89 -17.38
C GLU A 166 10.17 -5.42 -18.65
N ALA A 167 10.82 -4.53 -19.42
CA ALA A 167 11.57 -4.88 -20.62
C ALA A 167 12.95 -5.53 -20.32
N GLY A 168 13.40 -5.52 -19.05
CA GLY A 168 14.72 -5.98 -18.64
C GLY A 168 15.87 -5.05 -19.03
N GLU A 169 15.56 -3.79 -19.37
CA GLU A 169 16.49 -2.74 -19.75
C GLU A 169 17.00 -1.95 -18.52
N ALA A 170 16.14 -1.73 -17.53
CA ALA A 170 16.48 -1.16 -16.23
C ALA A 170 16.55 -2.24 -15.15
N LYS A 171 17.33 -1.94 -14.11
CA LYS A 171 17.61 -2.83 -12.98
C LYS A 171 17.86 -2.01 -11.74
N TYR A 172 17.39 -2.45 -10.58
CA TYR A 172 17.74 -1.81 -9.31
C TYR A 172 19.25 -1.66 -9.12
N ALA A 173 20.02 -2.64 -9.60
CA ALA A 173 21.47 -2.66 -9.46
C ALA A 173 22.25 -1.67 -10.33
N THR A 174 21.68 -1.23 -11.45
CA THR A 174 22.39 -0.43 -12.46
C THR A 174 21.71 0.90 -12.74
N THR A 175 20.45 1.06 -12.34
CA THR A 175 19.76 2.35 -12.35
C THR A 175 20.12 3.10 -11.07
N LYS A 176 20.53 4.37 -11.21
CA LYS A 176 21.04 5.17 -10.09
C LYS A 176 20.04 5.23 -8.93
N ALA A 177 18.79 5.63 -9.21
CA ALA A 177 17.75 5.74 -8.19
C ALA A 177 17.40 4.38 -7.55
N GLY A 178 17.45 3.30 -8.33
CA GLY A 178 17.27 1.95 -7.82
C GLY A 178 18.37 1.54 -6.83
N LEU A 179 19.63 1.88 -7.14
CA LEU A 179 20.77 1.57 -6.28
C LEU A 179 20.73 2.41 -4.99
N GLU A 180 20.39 3.69 -5.11
CA GLU A 180 20.20 4.60 -3.97
C GLU A 180 19.09 4.08 -3.03
N SER A 181 18.00 3.56 -3.58
CA SER A 181 16.92 2.94 -2.80
C SER A 181 17.39 1.76 -1.95
N PHE A 182 18.24 0.88 -2.50
CA PHE A 182 18.87 -0.20 -1.74
C PHE A 182 19.90 0.31 -0.73
N GLN A 183 20.66 1.36 -1.05
CA GLN A 183 21.64 1.96 -0.15
C GLN A 183 20.98 2.46 1.15
N LYS A 184 19.74 2.96 1.09
CA LYS A 184 18.95 3.34 2.29
C LYS A 184 18.83 2.20 3.30
N MET A 185 18.74 0.95 2.86
CA MET A 185 18.67 -0.21 3.75
C MET A 185 19.97 -0.41 4.53
N ALA A 186 21.11 -0.18 3.90
CA ALA A 186 22.41 -0.24 4.55
C ALA A 186 22.62 0.93 5.52
N ASP A 187 22.21 2.14 5.14
CA ASP A 187 22.37 3.35 5.96
C ASP A 187 21.68 3.22 7.33
N VAL A 188 20.51 2.56 7.35
CA VAL A 188 19.72 2.44 8.57
C VAL A 188 20.05 1.21 9.43
N GLN A 189 20.92 0.31 8.97
CA GLN A 189 21.18 -0.95 9.66
C GLN A 189 21.58 -0.76 11.13
N LYS A 190 22.36 0.29 11.43
CA LYS A 190 22.82 0.62 12.78
C LYS A 190 21.72 1.13 13.72
N TYR A 191 20.54 1.48 13.21
CA TYR A 191 19.43 2.08 13.97
C TYR A 191 18.41 1.07 14.49
N TYR A 192 18.45 -0.16 14.00
CA TYR A 192 17.49 -1.19 14.38
C TYR A 192 17.62 -1.62 15.85
N ASN A 193 16.52 -2.09 16.43
CA ASN A 193 16.51 -2.87 17.68
C ASN A 193 17.48 -4.05 17.60
N GLU A 194 18.05 -4.47 18.73
CA GLU A 194 19.10 -5.51 18.75
C GLU A 194 18.67 -6.86 18.13
N ASP A 195 17.41 -7.22 18.30
CA ASP A 195 16.81 -8.49 17.87
C ASP A 195 16.04 -8.38 16.53
N TYR A 196 16.30 -7.36 15.72
CA TYR A 196 15.56 -7.08 14.49
C TYR A 196 15.52 -8.23 13.46
N LEU A 197 16.49 -9.15 13.51
CA LEU A 197 16.50 -10.35 12.65
C LEU A 197 15.56 -11.46 13.12
N ALA A 198 15.07 -11.39 14.35
CA ALA A 198 14.20 -12.38 14.97
C ALA A 198 12.79 -11.81 15.28
N ALA A 199 12.70 -10.53 15.60
CA ALA A 199 11.43 -9.85 15.84
C ALA A 199 10.47 -10.02 14.65
N THR A 200 9.20 -10.23 14.94
CA THR A 200 8.11 -10.46 13.99
C THR A 200 7.33 -9.18 13.74
N TYR A 201 6.43 -9.19 12.75
CA TYR A 201 5.52 -8.07 12.51
C TYR A 201 4.70 -7.71 13.75
N ASP A 202 4.19 -8.71 14.47
CA ASP A 202 3.40 -8.50 15.69
C ASP A 202 4.26 -7.87 16.81
N ASP A 203 5.53 -8.28 16.94
CA ASP A 203 6.47 -7.62 17.86
C ASP A 203 6.67 -6.13 17.49
N GLY A 204 6.72 -5.80 16.20
CA GLY A 204 6.81 -4.41 15.74
C GLY A 204 5.57 -3.56 16.04
N VAL A 205 4.38 -4.16 15.92
CA VAL A 205 3.11 -3.55 16.34
C VAL A 205 3.15 -3.23 17.83
N ASP A 206 3.59 -4.18 18.65
CA ASP A 206 3.72 -4.02 20.09
C ASP A 206 4.77 -2.95 20.45
N MET A 207 5.97 -3.02 19.85
CA MET A 207 7.06 -2.07 20.12
C MET A 207 6.66 -0.63 19.82
N LEU A 208 6.06 -0.38 18.65
CA LEU A 208 5.68 0.98 18.25
C LEU A 208 4.51 1.51 19.11
N ALA A 209 3.48 0.70 19.34
CA ALA A 209 2.34 1.10 20.16
C ALA A 209 2.74 1.41 21.61
N ASN A 210 3.74 0.72 22.14
CA ASN A 210 4.23 0.92 23.51
C ASN A 210 5.37 1.94 23.64
N GLY A 211 5.86 2.51 22.53
CA GLY A 211 6.98 3.45 22.53
C GLY A 211 8.34 2.80 22.86
N GLU A 212 8.47 1.48 22.65
CA GLU A 212 9.73 0.74 22.82
C GLU A 212 10.67 0.91 21.60
N GLY A 213 10.12 1.39 20.49
CA GLY A 213 10.87 1.94 19.37
C GLY A 213 10.14 3.10 18.72
N SER A 214 10.91 4.05 18.18
CA SER A 214 10.39 5.37 17.82
C SER A 214 9.87 5.46 16.40
N GLN A 215 10.36 4.61 15.49
CA GLN A 215 10.02 4.63 14.07
C GLN A 215 9.95 3.22 13.50
N TRP A 216 9.11 2.98 12.50
CA TRP A 216 8.96 1.68 11.84
C TRP A 216 8.62 1.87 10.36
N VAL A 217 9.46 1.36 9.45
CA VAL A 217 9.17 1.38 8.02
C VAL A 217 8.26 0.21 7.69
N MET A 218 6.97 0.48 7.44
CA MET A 218 5.97 -0.57 7.24
C MET A 218 4.80 -0.10 6.40
N LEU A 219 3.92 -1.05 6.03
CA LEU A 219 2.61 -0.71 5.49
C LEU A 219 1.73 -0.08 6.57
N THR A 220 0.94 0.93 6.19
CA THR A 220 0.01 1.61 7.09
C THR A 220 -1.12 0.71 7.61
N GLN A 221 -1.28 -0.50 7.07
CA GLN A 221 -2.08 -1.58 7.69
C GLN A 221 -1.76 -1.79 9.17
N SER A 222 -0.51 -1.52 9.59
CA SER A 222 -0.10 -1.56 10.98
C SER A 222 -0.92 -0.67 11.92
N LEU A 223 -1.54 0.41 11.43
CA LEU A 223 -2.48 1.22 12.21
C LEU A 223 -3.71 0.42 12.62
N SER A 224 -4.26 -0.41 11.73
CA SER A 224 -5.40 -1.28 12.04
C SER A 224 -5.03 -2.43 12.96
N SER A 225 -3.84 -3.01 12.77
CA SER A 225 -3.29 -4.01 13.70
C SER A 225 -3.11 -3.42 15.11
N MET A 226 -2.51 -2.23 15.21
CA MET A 226 -2.35 -1.48 16.47
C MET A 226 -3.69 -1.11 17.09
N TYR A 227 -4.66 -0.63 16.32
CA TYR A 227 -5.98 -0.30 16.86
C TYR A 227 -6.71 -1.53 17.44
N THR A 228 -6.52 -2.70 16.83
CA THR A 228 -7.12 -3.95 17.30
C THR A 228 -6.56 -4.38 18.67
N LEU A 229 -5.25 -4.23 18.87
CA LEU A 229 -4.55 -4.69 20.08
C LEU A 229 -4.45 -3.59 21.16
N TYR A 230 -4.29 -2.34 20.73
CA TYR A 230 -4.01 -1.16 21.54
C TYR A 230 -4.84 0.06 21.07
N PRO A 231 -6.19 -0.02 21.14
CA PRO A 231 -7.08 1.00 20.58
C PRO A 231 -6.80 2.42 21.10
N ASP A 232 -6.39 2.56 22.35
CA ASP A 232 -6.12 3.86 22.97
C ASP A 232 -4.76 4.47 22.59
N LYS A 233 -3.87 3.70 21.96
CA LYS A 233 -2.48 4.08 21.66
C LYS A 233 -2.25 4.47 20.21
N VAL A 234 -3.08 4.01 19.28
CA VAL A 234 -2.91 4.32 17.84
C VAL A 234 -2.92 5.82 17.53
N LYS A 235 -3.57 6.63 18.37
CA LYS A 235 -3.60 8.10 18.25
C LYS A 235 -2.22 8.76 18.39
N ASP A 236 -1.31 8.11 19.12
CA ASP A 236 0.05 8.58 19.38
C ASP A 236 0.99 8.25 18.21
N ILE A 237 0.48 7.60 17.15
CA ILE A 237 1.24 7.25 15.95
C ILE A 237 1.00 8.29 14.87
N GLY A 238 2.08 8.75 14.24
CA GLY A 238 2.05 9.54 13.02
C GLY A 238 2.64 8.75 11.84
N VAL A 239 2.44 9.28 10.64
CA VAL A 239 2.95 8.68 9.40
C VAL A 239 3.63 9.72 8.53
N PHE A 240 4.78 9.38 7.94
CA PHE A 240 5.37 10.19 6.87
C PHE A 240 5.98 9.33 5.77
N ALA A 241 6.10 9.91 4.58
CA ALA A 241 6.70 9.25 3.43
C ALA A 241 8.19 8.95 3.65
N ILE A 242 8.69 7.86 3.07
CA ILE A 242 10.14 7.63 2.99
C ILE A 242 10.76 8.79 2.20
N PRO A 243 11.62 9.62 2.82
CA PRO A 243 12.08 10.83 2.16
C PRO A 243 13.16 10.51 1.12
N GLY A 244 13.14 11.28 0.03
CA GLY A 244 14.24 11.36 -0.95
C GLY A 244 15.23 12.45 -0.55
N ASP A 245 15.96 13.00 -1.52
CA ASP A 245 16.97 14.03 -1.26
C ASP A 245 16.45 15.46 -1.46
N ASP A 246 15.33 15.64 -2.15
CA ASP A 246 14.70 16.94 -2.38
C ASP A 246 13.49 17.14 -1.44
N ALA A 247 13.63 18.06 -0.49
CA ALA A 247 12.57 18.42 0.45
C ALA A 247 11.28 18.93 -0.22
N ASN A 248 11.37 19.44 -1.46
CA ASN A 248 10.21 19.91 -2.21
C ASN A 248 9.50 18.78 -2.98
N ASN A 249 10.14 17.63 -3.10
CA ASN A 249 9.63 16.47 -3.81
C ASN A 249 9.56 15.25 -2.88
N ASN A 250 8.59 15.30 -1.97
CA ASN A 250 8.34 14.27 -0.97
C ASN A 250 6.91 13.72 -1.16
N GLY A 251 6.78 12.41 -1.32
CA GLY A 251 5.50 11.77 -1.60
C GLY A 251 5.43 10.30 -1.21
N LEU A 252 4.21 9.79 -1.09
CA LEU A 252 3.94 8.43 -0.63
C LEU A 252 3.97 7.42 -1.78
N THR A 253 4.59 6.27 -1.53
CA THR A 253 4.33 5.06 -2.31
C THR A 253 3.08 4.37 -1.77
N VAL A 254 2.07 4.22 -2.63
CA VAL A 254 0.72 3.79 -2.30
C VAL A 254 0.45 2.38 -2.83
N TRP A 255 0.01 1.51 -1.94
CA TRP A 255 -0.58 0.21 -2.28
C TRP A 255 -2.06 0.39 -2.58
N MET A 256 -2.42 0.07 -3.82
CA MET A 256 -3.79 0.20 -4.27
C MET A 256 -4.67 -0.88 -3.64
N PRO A 257 -5.92 -0.53 -3.28
CA PRO A 257 -6.84 -1.49 -2.71
C PRO A 257 -7.22 -2.55 -3.74
N THR A 258 -7.65 -3.70 -3.24
CA THR A 258 -8.44 -4.62 -4.07
C THR A 258 -9.68 -3.90 -4.59
N SER A 259 -10.20 -4.39 -5.71
CA SER A 259 -11.28 -3.74 -6.44
C SER A 259 -12.45 -4.69 -6.63
N LEU A 260 -13.65 -4.11 -6.70
CA LEU A 260 -14.87 -4.79 -7.12
C LEU A 260 -14.97 -4.74 -8.65
N TYR A 261 -14.97 -5.91 -9.27
CA TYR A 261 -15.13 -6.07 -10.72
C TYR A 261 -16.44 -6.79 -11.05
N VAL A 262 -17.21 -6.25 -12.00
CA VAL A 262 -18.46 -6.89 -12.45
C VAL A 262 -18.16 -7.91 -13.55
N ASN A 263 -18.52 -9.17 -13.34
CA ASN A 263 -18.32 -10.23 -14.33
C ASN A 263 -19.15 -9.96 -15.59
N ASN A 264 -18.49 -9.89 -16.75
CA ASN A 264 -19.13 -9.59 -18.02
C ASN A 264 -20.19 -10.63 -18.42
N SER A 265 -20.02 -11.88 -17.99
CA SER A 265 -20.96 -12.98 -18.28
C SER A 265 -22.04 -13.15 -17.21
N SER A 266 -22.10 -12.27 -16.20
CA SER A 266 -23.13 -12.35 -15.15
C SER A 266 -24.54 -12.19 -15.73
N LYS A 267 -25.46 -13.06 -15.28
CA LYS A 267 -26.90 -12.93 -15.55
C LYS A 267 -27.57 -11.86 -14.69
N ASN A 268 -26.89 -11.38 -13.66
CA ASN A 268 -27.34 -10.37 -12.71
C ASN A 268 -26.61 -9.03 -12.89
N LYS A 269 -26.18 -8.71 -14.13
CA LYS A 269 -25.31 -7.56 -14.41
C LYS A 269 -25.88 -6.24 -13.90
N ASP A 270 -27.16 -5.96 -14.13
CA ASP A 270 -27.81 -4.73 -13.64
C ASP A 270 -27.75 -4.62 -12.11
N ALA A 271 -27.93 -5.74 -11.40
CA ALA A 271 -27.82 -5.78 -9.95
C ALA A 271 -26.39 -5.57 -9.45
N ALA A 272 -25.41 -6.15 -10.15
CA ALA A 272 -24.01 -5.96 -9.84
C ALA A 272 -23.55 -4.50 -10.07
N LEU A 273 -23.96 -3.89 -11.21
CA LEU A 273 -23.69 -2.49 -11.53
C LEU A 273 -24.32 -1.53 -10.51
N ALA A 274 -25.59 -1.75 -10.15
CA ALA A 274 -26.24 -0.93 -9.11
C ALA A 274 -25.53 -1.05 -7.76
N PHE A 275 -25.04 -2.24 -7.40
CA PHE A 275 -24.29 -2.43 -6.17
C PHE A 275 -22.96 -1.67 -6.18
N ILE A 276 -22.15 -1.77 -7.24
CA ILE A 276 -20.86 -1.05 -7.29
C ILE A 276 -21.06 0.47 -7.31
N ASN A 277 -22.08 0.98 -7.99
CA ASN A 277 -22.41 2.40 -8.00
C ASN A 277 -22.80 2.86 -6.58
N PHE A 278 -23.67 2.11 -5.89
CA PHE A 278 -23.98 2.37 -4.48
C PHE A 278 -22.73 2.31 -3.59
N TYR A 279 -21.85 1.34 -3.79
CA TYR A 279 -20.65 1.14 -2.97
C TYR A 279 -19.71 2.35 -2.99
N THR A 280 -19.72 3.15 -4.07
CA THR A 280 -18.91 4.37 -4.20
C THR A 280 -19.55 5.64 -3.63
N THR A 281 -20.75 5.54 -3.04
CA THR A 281 -21.43 6.66 -2.38
C THR A 281 -20.89 6.88 -0.97
N ASP A 282 -20.97 8.12 -0.47
CA ASP A 282 -20.56 8.45 0.89
C ASP A 282 -21.31 7.60 1.93
N GLU A 283 -22.62 7.36 1.73
CA GLU A 283 -23.43 6.52 2.63
C GLU A 283 -22.88 5.09 2.74
N ALA A 284 -22.49 4.48 1.61
CA ALA A 284 -21.96 3.12 1.61
C ALA A 284 -20.55 3.06 2.21
N LEU A 285 -19.71 4.07 1.92
CA LEU A 285 -18.36 4.17 2.46
C LEU A 285 -18.39 4.45 3.97
N ASP A 286 -19.30 5.29 4.46
CA ASP A 286 -19.53 5.52 5.89
C ASP A 286 -19.96 4.22 6.58
N ALA A 287 -20.88 3.47 5.97
CA ALA A 287 -21.33 2.19 6.51
C ALA A 287 -20.17 1.19 6.61
N TYR A 288 -19.33 1.10 5.58
CA TYR A 288 -18.14 0.24 5.61
C TYR A 288 -17.12 0.72 6.65
N THR A 289 -16.82 2.03 6.68
CA THR A 289 -15.82 2.63 7.57
C THR A 289 -16.22 2.55 9.03
N SER A 290 -17.53 2.54 9.34
CA SER A 290 -18.04 2.31 10.69
C SER A 290 -17.72 0.91 11.24
N ALA A 291 -17.50 -0.06 10.36
CA ALA A 291 -17.14 -1.43 10.73
C ALA A 291 -15.62 -1.66 10.69
N VAL A 292 -14.91 -0.99 9.78
CA VAL A 292 -13.47 -1.10 9.59
C VAL A 292 -12.89 0.28 9.37
N LEU A 293 -12.15 0.80 10.36
CA LEU A 293 -11.47 2.08 10.20
C LEU A 293 -10.42 1.98 9.08
N PRO A 294 -10.22 3.05 8.29
CA PRO A 294 -9.36 3.01 7.13
C PRO A 294 -7.90 3.18 7.55
N ASP A 295 -7.03 2.33 7.03
CA ASP A 295 -5.57 2.37 7.18
C ASP A 295 -4.86 3.21 6.09
N GLY A 296 -5.63 3.97 5.33
CA GLY A 296 -5.16 4.98 4.39
C GLY A 296 -6.33 5.72 3.74
N PRO A 297 -6.07 6.73 2.89
CA PRO A 297 -7.15 7.45 2.21
C PRO A 297 -7.96 6.56 1.26
N TYR A 298 -9.25 6.88 1.11
CA TYR A 298 -10.06 6.27 0.06
C TYR A 298 -9.73 6.89 -1.29
N LEU A 299 -9.76 6.06 -2.33
CA LEU A 299 -9.50 6.46 -3.71
C LEU A 299 -10.78 6.91 -4.42
N ILE A 300 -11.62 7.62 -3.67
CA ILE A 300 -12.89 8.18 -4.09
C ILE A 300 -12.84 9.69 -3.84
N LYS A 301 -12.73 10.47 -4.91
CA LYS A 301 -12.73 11.93 -4.92
C LYS A 301 -13.96 12.47 -4.18
N GLY A 302 -13.72 13.42 -3.29
CA GLY A 302 -14.76 14.12 -2.53
C GLY A 302 -15.34 13.37 -1.33
N TYR A 303 -14.90 12.14 -1.07
CA TYR A 303 -15.25 11.45 0.18
C TYR A 303 -14.41 12.00 1.34
N ASN A 304 -15.07 12.35 2.44
CA ASN A 304 -14.39 12.79 3.66
C ASN A 304 -14.33 11.62 4.64
N LEU A 305 -13.16 11.35 5.20
CA LEU A 305 -12.99 10.35 6.24
C LEU A 305 -13.77 10.74 7.50
N PRO A 306 -14.33 9.77 8.24
CA PRO A 306 -15.05 10.08 9.47
C PRO A 306 -14.09 10.62 10.55
N ASP A 307 -14.62 11.41 11.49
CA ASP A 307 -13.83 12.08 12.53
C ASP A 307 -13.01 11.10 13.41
N ASN A 308 -13.48 9.87 13.56
CA ASN A 308 -12.82 8.83 14.34
C ASN A 308 -11.78 8.02 13.53
N ALA A 309 -11.52 8.36 12.26
CA ALA A 309 -10.39 7.80 11.52
C ALA A 309 -9.07 8.20 12.18
N TYR A 310 -8.02 7.39 12.00
CA TYR A 310 -6.70 7.63 12.57
C TYR A 310 -6.16 9.00 12.11
N ASP A 311 -5.63 9.81 13.03
CA ASP A 311 -5.02 11.11 12.69
C ASP A 311 -3.88 10.93 11.66
N ALA A 312 -3.10 9.85 11.80
CA ALA A 312 -2.09 9.44 10.82
C ALA A 312 -2.64 9.32 9.38
N VAL A 313 -3.91 8.93 9.21
CA VAL A 313 -4.54 8.79 7.91
C VAL A 313 -5.17 10.10 7.46
N LYS A 314 -6.11 10.64 8.26
CA LYS A 314 -6.92 11.81 7.85
C LYS A 314 -6.15 13.14 7.85
N THR A 315 -4.98 13.19 8.50
CA THR A 315 -4.11 14.37 8.52
C THR A 315 -2.82 14.10 7.77
N ASP A 316 -2.02 13.13 8.22
CA ASP A 316 -0.66 13.00 7.69
C ASP A 316 -0.67 12.44 6.26
N MET A 317 -1.34 11.32 6.02
CA MET A 317 -1.44 10.72 4.68
C MET A 317 -2.28 11.57 3.73
N GLN A 318 -3.45 12.05 4.17
CA GLN A 318 -4.36 12.83 3.32
C GLN A 318 -3.66 14.06 2.71
N ALA A 319 -2.73 14.70 3.43
CA ALA A 319 -1.96 15.84 2.93
C ALA A 319 -1.10 15.51 1.68
N TYR A 320 -0.67 14.26 1.51
CA TYR A 320 0.04 13.82 0.30
C TYR A 320 -0.92 13.62 -0.87
N PHE A 321 -2.08 13.00 -0.62
CA PHE A 321 -3.12 12.77 -1.63
C PHE A 321 -3.70 14.09 -2.16
N ASP A 322 -4.00 15.04 -1.26
CA ASP A 322 -4.54 16.36 -1.64
C ASP A 322 -3.59 17.16 -2.54
N LYS A 323 -2.27 16.95 -2.38
CA LYS A 323 -1.23 17.59 -3.20
C LYS A 323 -0.92 16.82 -4.49
N GLY A 324 -1.45 15.61 -4.66
CA GLY A 324 -1.07 14.70 -5.75
C GLY A 324 0.35 14.14 -5.60
N ASN A 325 0.94 14.21 -4.41
CA ASN A 325 2.29 13.71 -4.11
C ASN A 325 2.25 12.22 -3.75
N THR A 326 1.72 11.41 -4.66
CA THR A 326 1.58 9.96 -4.48
C THR A 326 2.01 9.24 -5.74
N GLN A 327 2.65 8.10 -5.58
CA GLN A 327 2.95 7.16 -6.66
C GLN A 327 2.51 5.77 -6.23
N VAL A 328 2.14 4.91 -7.17
CA VAL A 328 1.79 3.52 -6.81
C VAL A 328 3.04 2.70 -6.52
N ALA A 329 2.90 1.65 -5.69
CA ALA A 329 3.96 0.66 -5.54
C ALA A 329 4.27 -0.02 -6.88
N LEU A 330 5.55 -0.35 -7.08
CA LEU A 330 6.06 -0.85 -8.37
C LEU A 330 5.28 -2.07 -8.90
N GLU A 331 4.83 -2.96 -8.01
CA GLU A 331 4.07 -4.16 -8.37
C GLU A 331 2.71 -3.91 -9.04
N PHE A 332 2.17 -2.68 -8.94
CA PHE A 332 0.99 -2.27 -9.68
C PHE A 332 1.30 -1.81 -11.11
N LEU A 333 2.57 -1.53 -11.42
CA LEU A 333 3.06 -1.00 -12.70
C LEU A 333 3.76 -2.05 -13.57
N THR A 334 4.38 -3.05 -12.95
CA THR A 334 5.10 -4.14 -13.63
C THR A 334 4.57 -5.51 -13.22
N SER A 335 4.60 -6.47 -14.13
CA SER A 335 4.30 -7.88 -13.88
C SER A 335 5.53 -8.67 -13.39
N VAL A 336 6.73 -8.09 -13.57
CA VAL A 336 7.98 -8.65 -13.09
C VAL A 336 8.03 -8.55 -11.57
N LYS A 337 7.96 -9.72 -10.92
CA LYS A 337 8.29 -9.83 -9.51
C LYS A 337 9.81 -9.94 -9.38
N GLY A 338 10.44 -8.99 -8.68
CA GLY A 338 11.86 -9.07 -8.35
C GLY A 338 12.16 -10.44 -7.74
N ALA A 339 13.17 -11.13 -8.29
CA ALA A 339 13.47 -12.49 -7.88
C ALA A 339 13.92 -12.52 -6.40
N ASN A 340 13.09 -13.08 -5.52
CA ASN A 340 13.42 -13.34 -4.12
C ASN A 340 13.87 -12.10 -3.31
N CYS A 341 13.20 -10.96 -3.51
CA CYS A 341 13.40 -9.73 -2.72
C CYS A 341 13.50 -9.94 -1.20
N PRO A 342 12.68 -10.81 -0.54
CA PRO A 342 12.82 -11.07 0.90
C PRO A 342 14.20 -11.60 1.30
N ALA A 343 14.74 -12.54 0.50
CA ALA A 343 16.03 -13.14 0.80
C ALA A 343 17.19 -12.19 0.48
N ILE A 344 17.03 -11.30 -0.50
CA ILE A 344 18.05 -10.31 -0.86
C ILE A 344 18.16 -9.25 0.24
N ALA A 345 17.02 -8.73 0.69
CA ALA A 345 16.94 -7.86 1.86
C ALA A 345 17.57 -8.55 3.09
N GLY A 346 17.17 -9.78 3.38
CA GLY A 346 17.70 -10.55 4.51
C GLY A 346 19.22 -10.85 4.41
N ASP A 347 19.74 -11.09 3.21
CA ASP A 347 21.17 -11.36 2.97
C ASP A 347 22.04 -10.10 3.11
N GLU A 348 21.53 -8.92 2.70
CA GLU A 348 22.22 -7.63 2.92
C GLU A 348 22.47 -7.36 4.41
N PHE A 349 21.47 -7.56 5.26
CA PHE A 349 21.63 -7.38 6.69
C PHE A 349 22.57 -8.41 7.32
N ARG A 350 22.67 -9.62 6.75
CA ARG A 350 23.54 -10.67 7.28
C ARG A 350 25.01 -10.50 6.91
N HIS A 351 25.34 -9.81 5.82
CA HIS A 351 26.72 -9.74 5.32
C HIS A 351 27.13 -8.32 4.86
N HIS A 352 27.94 -7.63 5.67
CA HIS A 352 28.51 -6.28 5.48
C HIS A 352 29.29 -6.00 4.15
N SER A 353 29.37 -6.95 3.21
CA SER A 353 30.26 -6.85 2.03
C SER A 353 29.62 -7.20 0.68
N PHE A 354 28.29 -7.28 0.59
CA PHE A 354 27.59 -7.92 -0.54
C PHE A 354 27.07 -7.02 -1.66
N ILE A 355 27.25 -5.69 -1.57
CA ILE A 355 26.74 -4.69 -2.54
C ILE A 355 27.09 -5.02 -4.00
N ASN A 356 28.17 -5.78 -4.26
CA ASN A 356 28.67 -6.04 -5.62
C ASN A 356 28.42 -7.43 -6.22
N ARG A 357 27.82 -8.42 -5.53
CA ARG A 357 27.79 -9.82 -6.05
C ARG A 357 26.42 -10.41 -6.41
N ARG A 358 25.31 -9.82 -5.95
CA ARG A 358 23.95 -10.34 -6.28
C ARG A 358 22.98 -9.33 -6.87
N THR A 359 23.31 -8.05 -6.81
CA THR A 359 22.60 -6.98 -7.53
C THR A 359 22.60 -7.23 -9.04
N SER A 360 23.62 -7.88 -9.61
CA SER A 360 23.69 -8.20 -11.06
C SER A 360 22.55 -9.07 -11.63
N LYS A 361 21.72 -9.71 -10.79
CA LYS A 361 20.60 -10.59 -11.20
C LYS A 361 19.21 -9.96 -11.05
N LEU A 362 19.10 -8.76 -10.49
CA LEU A 362 17.85 -8.00 -10.42
C LEU A 362 17.85 -6.95 -11.51
#